data_AF-X0X6D5-F1
#
_entry.id   AF-X0X6D5-F1
#
_cell.length_a   1.000
_cell.length_b   1.000
_cell.length_c   1.000
_cell.angle_alpha   90.00
_cell.angle_beta   90.00
_cell.angle_gamma   90.00
#
_symmetry.space_group_name_H-M   'P 1'
#
loop_
_entity.id
_entity.type
_entity.pdbx_description
1 polymer ?
#
loop_
_entity_poly.entity_id
_entity_poly.type
_entity_poly.pdbx_seq_one_letter_code
_entity_poly.pdbx_strand_id
1 'polypeptide(L)' 'MIVRFRPLGLTIEAEAGKTLLEAAVSAGVEIESVCGGRGTCAKCKVIASNGLSPPSDME' A
#
# COMPACT_ATOMS: atom_id res chain seq x y z
N MET A 1 -5.43 4.99 -10.51
CA MET A 1 -4.27 5.68 -9.88
C MET A 1 -3.02 4.88 -10.17
N ILE A 2 -1.91 5.49 -10.59
CA ILE A 2 -0.67 4.75 -10.85
C ILE A 2 0.12 4.59 -9.56
N VAL A 3 0.50 3.35 -9.22
CA VAL A 3 1.32 3.02 -8.05
C VAL A 3 2.56 2.28 -8.51
N ARG A 4 3.73 2.70 -8.01
CA ARG A 4 5.01 2.06 -8.32
C ARG A 4 5.65 1.50 -7.06
N PHE A 5 5.80 0.17 -7.02
CA PHE A 5 6.44 -0.54 -5.92
C PHE A 5 7.96 -0.60 -6.14
N ARG A 6 8.72 -0.22 -5.11
CA ARG A 6 10.18 -0.28 -5.08
C ARG A 6 10.63 -1.23 -3.95
N PRO A 7 11.72 -1.98 -4.12
CA PRO A 7 12.66 -1.96 -5.25
C PRO A 7 12.24 -2.82 -6.47
N LEU A 8 11.10 -3.51 -6.38
CA LEU A 8 10.62 -4.46 -7.40
C LEU A 8 10.47 -3.87 -8.82
N GLY A 9 10.34 -2.55 -8.94
CA GLY A 9 10.17 -1.88 -10.24
C GLY A 9 8.79 -2.07 -10.85
N LEU A 10 7.87 -2.71 -10.12
CA LEU A 10 6.52 -3.01 -10.56
C LEU A 10 5.67 -1.75 -10.54
N THR A 11 4.96 -1.50 -11.64
CA THR A 11 4.02 -0.38 -11.77
C THR A 11 2.66 -0.95 -12.13
N ILE A 12 1.64 -0.56 -11.39
CA ILE A 12 0.26 -1.00 -11.64
C ILE A 12 -0.68 0.20 -11.72
N GLU A 13 -1.84 -0.04 -12.33
CA GLU A 13 -3.00 0.82 -12.16
C GLU A 13 -3.86 0.28 -11.01
N ALA A 14 -3.91 1.03 -9.91
CA ALA A 14 -4.77 0.76 -8.77
C ALA A 14 -6.15 1.42 -8.97
N GLU A 15 -7.20 0.68 -8.66
CA GLU A 15 -8.57 1.19 -8.61
C GLU A 15 -8.74 2.22 -7.48
N ALA A 16 -9.54 3.24 -7.73
CA ALA A 16 -9.87 4.24 -6.71
C ALA A 16 -10.64 3.59 -5.55
N GLY A 17 -10.33 3.99 -4.32
CA GLY A 17 -10.94 3.46 -3.10
C GLY A 17 -10.29 2.19 -2.55
N LYS A 18 -9.36 1.55 -3.28
CA LYS A 18 -8.51 0.48 -2.72
C LYS A 18 -7.37 1.05 -1.90
N THR A 19 -7.02 0.35 -0.84
CA THR A 19 -5.84 0.61 -0.02
C THR A 19 -4.55 0.23 -0.76
N LEU A 20 -3.42 0.78 -0.34
CA LEU A 20 -2.11 0.37 -0.87
C LEU A 20 -1.79 -1.11 -0.61
N LEU A 21 -2.29 -1.67 0.49
CA LEU A 21 -2.14 -3.10 0.79
C LEU A 21 -2.90 -3.96 -0.23
N GLU A 22 -4.15 -3.63 -0.54
CA GLU A 22 -4.93 -4.36 -1.56
C GLU A 22 -4.32 -4.22 -2.95
N ALA A 23 -3.81 -3.02 -3.28
CA ALA A 23 -3.07 -2.80 -4.52
C ALA A 23 -1.81 -3.67 -4.59
N ALA A 24 -1.04 -3.77 -3.50
CA ALA A 24 0.14 -4.62 -3.42
C ALA A 24 -0.21 -6.11 -3.62
N VAL A 25 -1.22 -6.60 -2.90
CA VAL A 25 -1.70 -7.99 -3.02
C VAL A 25 -2.17 -8.31 -4.44
N SER A 26 -2.95 -7.41 -5.06
CA SER A 26 -3.42 -7.58 -6.45
C SER A 26 -2.28 -7.61 -7.46
N ALA A 27 -1.17 -6.96 -7.13
CA ALA A 27 0.04 -6.91 -7.95
C ALA A 27 1.02 -8.06 -7.68
N GLY A 28 0.71 -8.97 -6.75
CA GLY A 28 1.61 -10.05 -6.33
C GLY A 28 2.79 -9.57 -5.50
N VAL A 29 2.71 -8.37 -4.92
CA VAL A 29 3.71 -7.85 -3.99
C VAL A 29 3.37 -8.37 -2.59
N GLU A 30 4.20 -9.27 -2.08
CA GLU A 30 4.02 -9.81 -0.73
C GLU A 30 4.43 -8.79 0.33
N ILE A 31 3.48 -8.45 1.20
CA ILE A 31 3.66 -7.60 2.37
C ILE A 31 3.05 -8.32 3.56
N GLU A 32 3.80 -8.45 4.64
CA GLU A 32 3.28 -9.10 5.84
C GLU A 32 2.14 -8.28 6.45
N SER A 33 0.96 -8.88 6.56
CA SER A 33 -0.25 -8.19 7.02
C SER A 33 -1.10 -9.07 7.95
N VAL A 34 -0.53 -9.48 9.09
CA VAL A 34 -1.21 -10.35 10.07
C VAL A 34 -2.51 -9.76 10.64
N CYS A 35 -2.64 -8.43 10.65
CA CYS A 35 -3.88 -7.75 11.05
C CYS A 35 -4.88 -7.57 9.90
N GLY A 36 -4.57 -8.01 8.68
CA GLY A 36 -5.44 -7.87 7.51
C GLY A 36 -5.77 -6.42 7.15
N GLY A 37 -4.84 -5.48 7.35
CA GLY A 37 -5.06 -4.06 7.04
C GLY A 37 -5.72 -3.22 8.15
N ARG A 38 -5.99 -3.80 9.34
CA ARG A 38 -6.57 -3.07 10.48
C ARG A 38 -5.65 -2.03 11.16
N GLY A 39 -4.41 -1.87 10.70
CA GLY A 39 -3.45 -0.90 11.29
C GLY A 39 -2.84 -1.30 12.64
N THR A 40 -3.22 -2.43 13.25
CA THR A 40 -2.79 -2.76 14.63
C THR A 40 -1.43 -3.43 14.76
N CYS A 41 -0.86 -3.95 13.67
CA CYS A 41 0.43 -4.67 13.70
C CYS A 41 1.60 -3.89 13.09
N ALA A 42 1.33 -2.78 12.40
CA ALA A 42 2.30 -1.95 11.67
C ALA A 42 3.21 -2.66 10.64
N LYS A 43 2.97 -3.95 10.34
CA LYS A 43 3.83 -4.75 9.45
C LYS A 43 3.74 -4.36 7.96
N CYS A 44 2.62 -3.81 7.55
CA CYS A 44 2.41 -3.30 6.19
C CYS A 44 2.69 -1.80 6.04
N LYS A 45 3.46 -1.20 6.96
CA LYS A 45 3.85 0.21 6.89
C LYS A 45 4.74 0.46 5.66
N VAL A 46 4.45 1.54 4.94
CA VAL A 46 5.18 1.93 3.72
C VAL A 46 5.69 3.36 3.83
N ILE A 47 6.67 3.71 3.00
CA ILE A 47 7.14 5.08 2.81
C ILE A 47 6.71 5.50 1.41
N ALA A 48 5.91 6.55 1.32
CA ALA A 48 5.48 7.11 0.05
C ALA A 48 6.35 8.31 -0.33
N SER A 49 6.74 8.37 -1.60
CA SER A 49 7.73 9.35 -2.07
C SER A 49 7.12 10.61 -2.69
N ASN A 50 5.80 10.65 -2.96
CA ASN A 50 5.01 11.84 -3.36
C ASN A 50 3.56 11.44 -3.69
N GLY A 51 2.66 12.43 -3.75
CA GLY A 51 1.33 12.28 -4.35
C GLY A 51 0.24 11.68 -3.46
N LEU A 52 0.44 11.70 -2.14
CA LEU A 52 -0.57 11.30 -1.16
C LEU A 52 -1.19 12.50 -0.46
N SER A 53 -2.43 12.33 -0.02
CA SER A 53 -3.03 13.16 1.02
C SER A 53 -2.24 13.01 2.33
N PRO A 54 -2.36 13.97 3.27
CA PRO A 54 -1.85 13.79 4.62
C PRO A 54 -2.39 12.48 5.24
N PRO A 55 -1.58 11.78 6.06
CA PRO A 55 -2.05 10.59 6.77
C PRO A 55 -3.21 10.96 7.70
N SER A 56 -4.21 10.09 7.76
CA SER A 56 -5.27 10.17 8.75
C SER A 56 -4.81 9.65 10.12
N ASP A 57 -5.61 9.82 11.18
CA ASP A 57 -5.30 9.30 12.52
C ASP A 57 -5.11 7.77 12.58
N MET A 58 -5.59 7.05 11.55
CA MET A 58 -5.49 5.61 11.43
C MET A 58 -4.25 5.12 10.64
N GLU A 59 -3.46 6.03 10.04
CA GLU A 59 -2.32 5.75 9.16
C GLU A 59 -0.97 6.19 9.76
#